data_AF-A0A8B8Q483-F1
#
_entry.id   AF-A0A8B8Q483-F1
#
_cell.length_a   1.000
_cell.length_b   1.000
_cell.length_c   1.000
_cell.angle_alpha   90.00
_cell.angle_beta   90.00
_cell.angle_gamma   90.00
#
_symmetry.space_group_name_H-M   'P 1'
#
loop_
_entity.id
_entity.type
_entity.pdbx_description
1 polymer ?
#
loop_
_entity_poly.entity_id
_entity_poly.type
_entity_poly.pdbx_seq_one_letter_code
_entity_poly.pdbx_strand_id
1 'polypeptide(L)'
;MSAAYGNVVSGKLKLKGRPLDVKLNGVYGGGMTSKRAKNKKKKYRGRLLQQLCESAIDNAERINTKGQDDGRRLASAYYNRLTPAERRFLQQTEKIELERLAKMASKSHRDRVQEFNQYLANPSERYDIPKVGPG
;
A
#
# COMPACT_ATOMS: atom_id res chain seq x y z
N MET A 1 -31.62 3.58 26.46
CA MET A 1 -31.90 2.85 25.21
C MET A 1 -30.75 3.06 24.23
N SER A 2 -30.28 1.96 23.66
CA SER A 2 -29.27 1.87 22.61
C SER A 2 -29.66 2.72 21.38
N ALA A 3 -29.08 3.91 21.25
CA ALA A 3 -29.28 4.78 20.07
C ALA A 3 -28.12 4.69 19.06
N ALA A 4 -27.00 4.07 19.44
CA ALA A 4 -25.78 4.04 18.64
C ALA A 4 -25.77 2.98 17.51
N TYR A 5 -26.76 2.08 17.47
CA TYR A 5 -26.79 0.94 16.53
C TYR A 5 -28.05 0.88 15.66
N GLY A 6 -28.88 1.92 15.64
CA GLY A 6 -30.14 1.94 14.88
C GLY A 6 -29.99 1.82 13.36
N ASN A 7 -28.78 2.08 12.82
CA ASN A 7 -28.53 2.15 11.38
C ASN A 7 -27.77 0.92 10.85
N VAL A 8 -27.51 -0.10 11.68
CA VAL A 8 -26.79 -1.29 11.26
C VAL A 8 -27.76 -2.22 10.52
N VAL A 9 -27.64 -2.25 9.19
CA VAL A 9 -28.42 -3.17 8.35
C VAL A 9 -27.84 -4.58 8.50
N SER A 10 -28.45 -5.40 9.35
CA SER A 10 -28.10 -6.81 9.51
C SER A 10 -28.65 -7.62 8.32
N GLY A 11 -27.85 -7.79 7.27
CA GLY A 11 -28.21 -8.60 6.11
C GLY A 11 -27.03 -8.82 5.16
N LYS A 12 -27.06 -9.93 4.39
CA LYS A 12 -26.04 -10.18 3.35
C LYS A 12 -26.16 -9.12 2.26
N LEU A 13 -25.10 -8.34 2.05
CA LEU A 13 -25.03 -7.29 1.04
C LEU A 13 -25.18 -7.89 -0.37
N LYS A 14 -26.30 -7.59 -1.04
CA LYS A 14 -26.53 -7.96 -2.44
C LYS A 14 -26.18 -6.76 -3.32
N LEU A 15 -25.09 -6.86 -4.08
CA LEU A 15 -24.72 -5.82 -5.05
C LEU A 15 -25.55 -5.99 -6.32
N LYS A 16 -26.22 -4.92 -6.77
CA LYS A 16 -26.85 -4.90 -8.10
C LYS A 16 -25.76 -4.66 -9.14
N GLY A 17 -25.52 -5.67 -9.99
CA GLY A 17 -24.48 -5.64 -11.01
C GLY A 17 -24.04 -7.05 -11.39
N ARG A 18 -23.09 -7.18 -12.31
CA ARG A 18 -22.47 -8.48 -12.60
C ARG A 18 -21.80 -9.02 -11.33
N PRO A 19 -22.01 -10.28 -10.94
CA PRO A 19 -21.41 -10.86 -9.75
C PRO A 19 -19.89 -10.83 -9.86
N LEU A 20 -19.23 -10.37 -8.80
CA LEU A 20 -17.78 -10.54 -8.65
C LEU A 20 -17.53 -12.04 -8.43
N ASP A 21 -16.77 -12.68 -9.32
CA ASP A 21 -16.35 -14.08 -9.20
C ASP A 21 -15.28 -14.21 -8.11
N VAL A 22 -15.66 -13.89 -6.86
CA VAL A 22 -14.82 -14.09 -5.70
C VAL A 22 -15.04 -15.53 -5.26
N LYS A 23 -14.08 -16.39 -5.62
CA LYS A 23 -14.01 -17.74 -5.06
C LYS A 23 -13.86 -17.61 -3.55
N LEU A 24 -14.98 -17.64 -2.84
CA LEU A 24 -15.05 -17.86 -1.41
C LEU A 24 -14.40 -19.21 -1.16
N ASN A 25 -13.20 -19.19 -0.60
CA ASN A 25 -12.46 -20.37 -0.20
C ASN A 25 -13.25 -21.06 0.92
N GLY A 26 -14.02 -22.08 0.55
CA GLY A 26 -14.81 -22.88 1.47
C GLY A 26 -15.24 -24.17 0.81
N VAL A 27 -14.29 -25.13 0.76
CA VAL A 27 -14.46 -26.59 0.84
C VAL A 27 -15.74 -27.15 0.20
N TYR A 28 -15.63 -27.73 -1.00
CA TYR A 28 -16.12 -29.08 -1.32
C TYR A 28 -15.49 -29.55 -2.64
N GLY A 29 -14.86 -30.74 -2.58
CA GLY A 29 -14.75 -31.64 -3.73
C GLY A 29 -13.61 -31.38 -4.73
N GLY A 30 -12.66 -32.33 -4.78
CA GLY A 30 -11.94 -32.67 -6.00
C GLY A 30 -10.49 -32.21 -6.04
N GLY A 31 -9.58 -33.13 -5.67
CA GLY A 31 -8.15 -32.98 -5.89
C GLY A 31 -7.83 -32.74 -7.37
N MET A 32 -7.14 -31.64 -7.66
CA MET A 32 -6.45 -31.45 -8.94
C MET A 32 -4.96 -31.35 -8.68
N THR A 33 -4.26 -32.34 -9.18
CA THR A 33 -2.83 -32.56 -9.05
C THR A 33 -2.00 -31.33 -9.44
N SER A 34 -0.94 -31.17 -8.67
CA SER A 34 0.10 -30.17 -8.78
C SER A 34 0.70 -30.12 -10.20
N LYS A 35 0.75 -28.89 -10.75
CA LYS A 35 1.47 -28.40 -11.97
C LYS A 35 0.55 -27.56 -12.87
N ARG A 36 -0.64 -28.06 -13.25
CA ARG A 36 -1.55 -27.32 -14.17
C ARG A 36 -2.20 -26.09 -13.50
N ALA A 37 -2.51 -26.16 -12.21
CA ALA A 37 -2.98 -25.02 -11.42
C ALA A 37 -1.91 -23.94 -11.21
N LYS A 38 -0.63 -24.33 -11.10
CA LYS A 38 0.51 -23.39 -10.98
C LYS A 38 0.72 -22.60 -12.28
N ASN A 39 0.65 -23.27 -13.45
CA ASN A 39 0.76 -22.59 -14.74
C ASN A 39 -0.41 -21.62 -15.01
N LYS A 40 -1.65 -21.99 -14.65
CA LYS A 40 -2.80 -21.06 -14.76
C LYS A 40 -2.62 -19.82 -13.88
N LYS A 41 -2.15 -19.98 -12.63
CA LYS A 41 -1.84 -18.84 -11.75
C LYS A 41 -0.71 -17.96 -12.29
N LYS A 42 0.36 -18.54 -12.86
CA LYS A 42 1.48 -17.78 -13.43
C LYS A 42 1.06 -16.95 -14.65
N LYS A 43 0.23 -17.52 -15.53
CA LYS A 43 -0.35 -16.81 -16.69
C LYS A 43 -1.27 -15.66 -16.28
N TYR A 44 -2.08 -15.86 -15.23
CA TYR A 44 -2.96 -14.81 -14.71
C TYR A 44 -2.19 -13.67 -14.05
N ARG A 45 -1.12 -13.97 -13.29
CA ARG A 45 -0.23 -12.95 -12.70
C ARG A 45 0.52 -12.16 -13.76
N GLY A 46 1.00 -12.81 -14.83
CA GLY A 46 1.65 -12.12 -15.94
C GLY A 46 0.72 -11.14 -16.65
N ARG A 47 -0.53 -11.55 -16.90
CA ARG A 47 -1.54 -10.69 -17.53
C ARG A 47 -1.96 -9.52 -16.63
N LEU A 48 -2.08 -9.74 -15.32
CA LEU A 48 -2.39 -8.69 -14.36
C LEU A 48 -1.26 -7.66 -14.24
N LEU A 49 0.01 -8.11 -14.22
CA LEU A 49 1.16 -7.20 -14.20
C LEU A 49 1.22 -6.35 -15.47
N GLN A 50 0.97 -6.96 -16.62
CA GLN A 50 0.96 -6.25 -17.90
C GLN A 50 -0.12 -5.16 -17.93
N GLN A 51 -1.34 -5.48 -17.49
CA GLN A 51 -2.45 -4.54 -17.46
C GLN A 51 -2.24 -3.38 -16.45
N LEU A 52 -1.55 -3.63 -15.35
CA LEU A 52 -1.14 -2.60 -14.39
C LEU A 52 -0.02 -1.70 -14.96
N CYS A 53 0.90 -2.26 -15.75
CA CYS A 53 1.95 -1.48 -16.41
C CYS A 53 1.37 -0.57 -17.50
N GLU A 54 0.50 -1.11 -18.36
CA GLU A 54 -0.16 -0.37 -19.43
C GLU A 54 -1.00 0.78 -18.88
N SER A 55 -1.80 0.53 -17.83
CA SER A 55 -2.56 1.60 -17.17
C SER A 55 -1.68 2.64 -16.46
N ALA A 56 -0.50 2.27 -15.93
CA ALA A 56 0.42 3.25 -15.35
C ALA A 56 1.05 4.16 -16.41
N ILE A 57 1.34 3.64 -17.60
CA ILE A 57 1.89 4.40 -18.73
C ILE A 57 0.84 5.38 -19.29
N ASP A 58 -0.41 4.92 -19.50
CA ASP A 58 -1.51 5.76 -19.97
C ASP A 58 -1.83 6.93 -19.01
N ASN A 59 -1.68 6.71 -17.70
CA ASN A 59 -1.85 7.75 -16.69
C ASN A 59 -0.69 8.75 -16.68
N ALA A 60 0.54 8.31 -16.94
CA ALA A 60 1.70 9.19 -17.02
C ALA A 60 1.65 10.11 -18.27
N GLU A 61 1.18 9.60 -19.41
CA GLU A 61 1.06 10.39 -20.65
C GLU A 61 -0.09 11.43 -20.61
N ARG A 62 -1.17 11.12 -19.90
CA ARG A 62 -2.30 12.07 -19.71
C ARG A 62 -1.95 13.25 -18.79
N ILE A 63 -1.01 13.08 -17.86
CA ILE A 63 -0.56 14.14 -16.96
C ILE A 63 0.40 15.11 -17.66
N ASN A 64 1.12 14.67 -18.69
CA ASN A 64 2.20 15.45 -19.28
C ASN A 64 1.78 16.40 -20.42
N THR A 65 0.58 16.23 -20.99
CA THR A 65 0.21 16.90 -22.26
C THR A 65 -0.86 17.99 -22.16
N LYS A 66 -1.50 18.19 -20.99
CA LYS A 66 -2.53 19.24 -20.82
C LYS A 66 -2.47 19.89 -19.43
N GLY A 67 -1.86 21.08 -19.33
CA GLY A 67 -2.10 21.99 -18.19
C GLY A 67 -0.91 22.23 -17.25
N GLN A 68 0.27 22.58 -17.76
CA GLN A 68 1.38 23.02 -16.91
C GLN A 68 1.10 24.35 -16.17
N ASP A 69 0.16 25.17 -16.66
CA ASP A 69 -0.22 26.46 -16.02
C ASP A 69 -1.34 26.35 -14.98
N ASP A 70 -2.30 25.45 -15.17
CA ASP A 70 -3.48 25.35 -14.29
C ASP A 70 -3.15 24.67 -12.96
N GLY A 71 -2.23 23.70 -12.96
CA GLY A 71 -1.78 23.00 -11.75
C GLY A 71 -1.06 23.92 -10.75
N ARG A 72 -0.24 24.86 -11.23
CA ARG A 72 0.44 25.85 -10.37
C ARG A 72 -0.53 26.86 -9.75
N ARG A 73 -1.51 27.34 -10.54
CA ARG A 73 -2.55 28.26 -10.03
C ARG A 73 -3.43 27.59 -8.97
N LEU A 74 -3.83 26.33 -9.17
CA LEU A 74 -4.64 25.58 -8.21
C LEU A 74 -3.87 25.25 -6.92
N ALA A 75 -2.59 24.86 -7.02
CA ALA A 75 -1.73 24.62 -5.85
C ALA A 75 -1.50 25.89 -5.02
N SER A 76 -1.28 27.04 -5.68
CA SER A 76 -1.14 28.33 -5.02
C SER A 76 -2.44 28.81 -4.35
N ALA A 77 -3.58 28.66 -5.04
CA ALA A 77 -4.89 28.98 -4.48
C ALA A 77 -5.25 28.09 -3.28
N TYR A 78 -4.86 26.80 -3.32
CA TYR A 78 -4.99 25.89 -2.20
C TYR A 78 -4.11 26.36 -1.03
N TYR A 79 -2.83 26.61 -1.25
CA TYR A 79 -1.87 27.04 -0.22
C TYR A 79 -2.30 28.33 0.52
N ASN A 80 -2.95 29.25 -0.20
CA ASN A 80 -3.47 30.50 0.37
C ASN A 80 -4.67 30.27 1.32
N ARG A 81 -5.49 29.23 1.07
CA ARG A 81 -6.67 28.88 1.90
C ARG A 81 -6.31 28.14 3.18
N LEU A 82 -5.09 27.62 3.30
CA LEU A 82 -4.65 26.88 4.49
C LEU A 82 -4.48 27.81 5.70
N THR A 83 -4.69 27.23 6.88
CA THR A 83 -4.35 27.88 8.15
C THR A 83 -2.83 27.95 8.33
N PRO A 84 -2.31 28.86 9.18
CA PRO A 84 -0.88 28.92 9.49
C PRO A 84 -0.31 27.60 10.03
N ALA A 85 -1.09 26.83 10.78
CA ALA A 85 -0.68 25.54 11.32
C ALA A 85 -0.53 24.48 10.22
N GLU A 86 -1.51 24.37 9.33
CA GLU A 86 -1.47 23.44 8.19
C GLU A 86 -0.31 23.78 7.25
N ARG A 87 -0.05 25.06 6.99
CA ARG A 87 1.10 25.49 6.19
C ARG A 87 2.43 25.03 6.78
N ARG A 88 2.61 25.15 8.10
CA ARG A 88 3.83 24.68 8.79
C ARG A 88 3.95 23.16 8.72
N PHE A 89 2.85 22.44 8.89
CA PHE A 89 2.83 20.99 8.77
C PHE A 89 3.29 20.55 7.38
N LEU A 90 2.73 21.11 6.30
CA LEU A 90 3.14 20.78 4.93
C LEU A 90 4.63 21.05 4.67
N GLN A 91 5.13 22.21 5.12
CA GLN A 91 6.56 22.53 5.00
C GLN A 91 7.43 21.52 5.75
N GLN A 92 7.00 21.07 6.93
CA GLN A 92 7.73 20.07 7.70
C GLN A 92 7.68 18.69 7.03
N THR A 93 6.53 18.27 6.51
CA THR A 93 6.41 17.01 5.79
C THR A 93 7.26 17.01 4.54
N GLU A 94 7.25 18.10 3.75
CA GLU A 94 8.10 18.25 2.56
C GLU A 94 9.59 18.08 2.91
N LYS A 95 10.06 18.70 4.00
CA LYS A 95 11.44 18.53 4.47
C LYS A 95 11.77 17.08 4.82
N ILE A 96 10.92 16.43 5.60
CA ILE A 96 11.11 15.03 6.01
C ILE A 96 11.08 14.09 4.80
N GLU A 97 10.19 14.35 3.84
CA GLU A 97 10.06 13.58 2.62
C GLU A 97 11.30 13.70 1.74
N LEU A 98 11.85 14.91 1.56
CA LEU A 98 13.10 15.12 0.82
C LEU A 98 14.26 14.33 1.44
N GLU A 99 14.42 14.39 2.76
CA GLU A 99 15.45 13.61 3.46
C GLU A 99 15.24 12.11 3.32
N ARG A 100 13.98 11.65 3.44
CA ARG A 100 13.63 10.23 3.26
C ARG A 100 13.91 9.76 1.85
N LEU A 101 13.55 10.55 0.85
CA LEU A 101 13.81 10.28 -0.57
C LEU A 101 15.31 10.22 -0.86
N ALA A 102 16.10 11.16 -0.33
CA ALA A 102 17.55 11.15 -0.46
C ALA A 102 18.17 9.87 0.13
N LYS A 103 17.74 9.49 1.35
CA LYS A 103 18.17 8.23 1.99
C LYS A 103 17.77 7.01 1.18
N MET A 104 16.54 6.96 0.66
CA MET A 104 16.06 5.84 -0.16
C MET A 104 16.80 5.75 -1.50
N ALA A 105 17.12 6.88 -2.12
CA ALA A 105 17.86 6.95 -3.38
C ALA A 105 19.33 6.55 -3.20
N SER A 106 19.92 6.84 -2.04
CA SER A 106 21.33 6.51 -1.76
C SER A 106 21.62 5.01 -1.67
N LYS A 107 20.63 4.17 -1.35
CA LYS A 107 20.82 2.74 -1.10
C LYS A 107 20.33 1.90 -2.27
N SER A 108 21.18 0.98 -2.75
CA SER A 108 20.74 -0.03 -3.71
C SER A 108 19.77 -1.04 -3.06
N HIS A 109 19.01 -1.77 -3.87
CA HIS A 109 18.20 -2.89 -3.36
C HIS A 109 19.08 -3.92 -2.65
N ARG A 110 20.27 -4.20 -3.19
CA ARG A 110 21.23 -5.12 -2.59
C ARG A 110 21.64 -4.67 -1.18
N ASP A 111 21.96 -3.39 -1.01
CA ASP A 111 22.38 -2.83 0.28
C ASP A 111 21.24 -2.91 1.29
N ARG A 112 20.00 -2.61 0.86
CA ARG A 112 18.80 -2.77 1.71
C ARG A 112 18.59 -4.21 2.17
N VAL A 113 18.82 -5.18 1.29
CA VAL A 113 18.72 -6.62 1.63
C VAL A 113 19.84 -7.02 2.59
N GLN A 114 21.05 -6.52 2.37
CA GLN A 114 22.19 -6.81 3.25
C GLN A 114 22.00 -6.22 4.65
N GLU A 115 21.60 -4.95 4.76
CA GLU A 115 21.28 -4.31 6.04
C GLU A 115 20.16 -5.04 6.77
N PHE A 116 19.12 -5.47 6.05
CA PHE A 116 18.04 -6.26 6.63
C PHE A 116 18.53 -7.61 7.17
N ASN A 117 19.38 -8.32 6.41
CA ASN A 117 19.95 -9.59 6.86
C ASN A 117 20.88 -9.41 8.06
N GLN A 118 21.67 -8.34 8.10
CA GLN A 118 22.49 -7.98 9.26
C GLN A 118 21.61 -7.68 10.48
N TYR A 119 20.53 -6.92 10.28
CA TYR A 119 19.56 -6.61 11.34
C TYR A 119 18.88 -7.87 11.88
N LEU A 120 18.65 -8.90 11.06
CA LEU A 120 18.09 -10.19 11.49
C LEU A 120 19.12 -11.11 12.17
N ALA A 121 20.41 -10.93 11.90
CA ALA A 121 21.47 -11.70 12.54
C ALA A 121 21.82 -11.18 13.94
N ASN A 122 21.67 -9.87 14.17
CA ASN A 122 22.02 -9.20 15.42
C ASN A 122 20.94 -9.14 16.53
N PRO A 123 19.62 -9.33 16.31
CA PRO A 123 18.64 -9.14 17.36
C PRO A 123 18.75 -10.29 18.37
N SER A 124 18.62 -9.98 19.66
CA SER A 124 18.61 -11.00 20.69
C SER A 124 17.41 -11.92 20.50
N GLU A 125 17.64 -13.24 20.44
CA GLU A 125 16.56 -14.23 20.38
C GLU A 125 15.61 -14.13 21.59
N ARG A 126 16.14 -13.64 22.72
CA ARG A 126 15.43 -13.54 23.99
C ARG A 126 15.12 -12.09 24.32
N TYR A 127 13.85 -11.73 24.18
CA TYR A 127 13.29 -10.43 24.57
C TYR A 127 12.70 -10.45 25.98
N ASP A 128 13.13 -11.41 26.82
CA ASP A 128 12.70 -11.51 28.21
C ASP A 128 13.85 -11.11 29.12
N ILE A 129 13.54 -10.32 30.14
CA ILE A 129 14.53 -9.90 31.12
C ILE A 129 14.70 -11.08 32.07
N PRO A 130 15.91 -11.66 32.20
CA PRO A 130 16.13 -12.73 33.15
C PRO A 130 15.69 -12.24 34.53
N LYS A 131 14.83 -13.03 35.19
CA LYS A 131 14.26 -12.64 36.47
C LYS A 131 15.37 -12.53 37.52
N VAL A 132 15.77 -11.31 37.83
CA VAL A 132 16.72 -11.02 38.91
C VAL A 132 15.98 -11.13 40.24
N GLY A 133 16.24 -12.21 40.97
CA GLY A 133 15.78 -12.36 42.34
C GLY A 133 16.63 -11.50 43.27
N PRO A 134 16.06 -10.95 44.37
CA PRO A 134 16.84 -10.32 45.42
C PRO A 134 17.63 -11.43 46.14
N GLY A 135 18.88 -11.61 45.74
CA GLY A 135 19.91 -12.32 46.48
C GLY A 135 20.83 -11.31 47.12
#